data_AF-A0A1T5DYX0-F1
#
_entry.id   AF-A0A1T5DYX0-F1
#
_cell.length_a   1.000
_cell.length_b   1.000
_cell.length_c   1.000
_cell.angle_alpha   90.00
_cell.angle_beta   90.00
_cell.angle_gamma   90.00
#
_symmetry.space_group_name_H-M   'P 1'
#
loop_
_entity.id
_entity.type
_entity.pdbx_description
1 polymer ?
#
loop_
_entity_poly.entity_id
_entity_poly.type
_entity_poly.pdbx_seq_one_letter_code
_entity_poly.pdbx_strand_id
1 'polypeptide(L)'
;MITMAEAALFLIFFGAAHIAKFIRFYLVLMEEKKLAFVDVLFLYFRTTFINLVIPFKLGEIYRVGAVFHMTGSVKTGVLSVIMDRFFDTTALLAIILPFELFFMGRLNVFPAMLFLCLLIMLFVYLSFAPSYRFMNRYLVTHKKSERAMAVLAALDGADEWYHFARRLISGRSPMILLASFIGWGAEFMALRNCAAILGSLFNIQDFNSYINSIFMAGTSSLGNFYHMVAVVLIAVAMILSMIAALVKHGTK
;
A
#
# COMPACT_ATOMS: atom_id res chain seq x y z
N MET A 1 30.90 -11.56 15.11
CA MET A 1 31.03 -12.01 13.72
C MET A 1 29.69 -11.77 13.05
N ILE A 2 29.62 -10.83 12.11
CA ILE A 2 28.46 -10.75 11.20
C ILE A 2 28.42 -12.11 10.51
N THR A 3 27.39 -12.92 10.75
CA THR A 3 27.32 -14.20 10.05
C THR A 3 26.92 -13.87 8.62
N MET A 4 27.73 -14.24 7.62
CA MET A 4 27.37 -14.09 6.20
C MET A 4 25.97 -14.63 5.89
N ALA A 5 25.51 -15.60 6.70
CA ALA A 5 24.16 -16.14 6.71
C ALA A 5 23.08 -15.08 7.03
N GLU A 6 23.24 -14.28 8.08
CA GLU A 6 22.26 -13.21 8.43
C GLU A 6 22.15 -12.16 7.32
N ALA A 7 23.26 -11.78 6.70
CA ALA A 7 23.26 -10.85 5.57
C ALA A 7 22.54 -11.44 4.35
N ALA A 8 22.76 -12.72 4.04
CA ALA A 8 22.05 -13.40 2.96
C ALA A 8 20.54 -13.52 3.25
N LEU A 9 20.17 -13.91 4.47
CA LEU A 9 18.78 -14.00 4.91
C LEU A 9 18.09 -12.63 4.88
N PHE A 10 18.78 -11.58 5.30
CA PHE A 10 18.28 -10.21 5.18
C PHE A 10 17.93 -9.88 3.73
N LEU A 11 18.83 -10.13 2.77
CA LEU A 11 18.56 -9.84 1.35
C LEU A 11 17.40 -10.67 0.80
N ILE A 12 17.30 -11.95 1.19
CA ILE A 12 16.20 -12.84 0.77
C ILE A 12 14.86 -12.32 1.28
N PHE A 13 14.76 -12.01 2.58
CA PHE A 13 13.51 -11.54 3.17
C PHE A 13 13.17 -10.11 2.73
N PHE A 14 14.16 -9.25 2.55
CA PHE A 14 13.97 -7.93 1.96
C PHE A 14 13.40 -8.03 0.53
N GLY A 15 14.01 -8.88 -0.29
CA GLY A 15 13.52 -9.18 -1.65
C GLY A 15 12.10 -9.74 -1.64
N ALA A 16 11.81 -10.71 -0.77
CA ALA A 16 10.48 -11.31 -0.63
C ALA A 16 9.42 -10.27 -0.22
N ALA A 17 9.74 -9.35 0.71
CA ALA A 17 8.86 -8.28 1.11
C ALA A 17 8.53 -7.35 -0.07
N HIS A 18 9.52 -6.98 -0.87
CA HIS A 18 9.33 -6.14 -2.05
C HIS A 18 8.61 -6.84 -3.20
N ILE A 19 8.87 -8.13 -3.42
CA ILE A 19 8.13 -8.95 -4.39
C ILE A 19 6.65 -9.01 -4.00
N ALA A 20 6.35 -9.23 -2.72
CA ALA A 20 4.98 -9.26 -2.21
C ALA A 20 4.27 -7.90 -2.40
N LYS A 21 4.94 -6.79 -2.06
CA LYS A 21 4.45 -5.42 -2.29
C LYS A 21 4.22 -5.14 -3.79
N PHE A 22 5.10 -5.63 -4.65
CA PHE A 22 4.97 -5.51 -6.11
C PHE A 22 3.80 -6.34 -6.65
N ILE A 23 3.64 -7.61 -6.25
CA ILE A 23 2.52 -8.46 -6.64
C ILE A 23 1.20 -7.77 -6.32
N ARG A 24 1.08 -7.22 -5.11
CA ARG A 24 -0.11 -6.46 -4.72
C ARG A 24 -0.36 -5.26 -5.64
N PHE A 25 0.65 -4.42 -5.85
CA PHE A 25 0.53 -3.28 -6.74
C PHE A 25 0.15 -3.67 -8.17
N TYR A 26 0.74 -4.75 -8.67
CA TYR A 26 0.47 -5.28 -10.00
C TYR A 26 -0.96 -5.81 -10.11
N LEU A 27 -1.44 -6.59 -9.14
CA LEU A 27 -2.81 -7.14 -9.14
C LEU A 27 -3.88 -6.04 -9.14
N VAL A 28 -3.62 -4.93 -8.47
CA VAL A 28 -4.49 -3.75 -8.46
C VAL A 28 -4.49 -3.05 -9.82
N LEU A 29 -3.36 -3.00 -10.53
CA LEU A 29 -3.27 -2.35 -11.85
C LEU A 29 -3.60 -3.26 -13.03
N MET A 30 -3.72 -4.58 -12.83
CA MET A 30 -3.90 -5.58 -13.89
C MET A 30 -5.23 -5.44 -14.67
N GLU A 31 -6.21 -4.65 -14.19
CA GLU A 31 -7.41 -4.34 -14.98
C GLU A 31 -7.12 -3.44 -16.20
N GLU A 32 -6.04 -2.67 -16.16
CA GLU A 32 -5.66 -1.78 -17.24
C GLU A 32 -4.91 -2.57 -18.33
N LYS A 33 -5.65 -3.00 -19.35
CA LYS A 33 -5.20 -3.89 -20.46
C LYS A 33 -4.00 -3.37 -21.29
N LYS A 34 -3.50 -2.16 -21.03
CA LYS A 34 -2.45 -1.50 -21.84
C LYS A 34 -1.05 -1.55 -21.21
N LEU A 35 -0.91 -2.10 -20.01
CA LEU A 35 0.34 -2.00 -19.24
C LEU A 35 1.24 -3.20 -19.45
N ALA A 36 2.47 -2.94 -19.88
CA ALA A 36 3.47 -3.97 -19.99
C ALA A 36 4.15 -4.20 -18.63
N PHE A 37 4.45 -5.46 -18.31
CA PHE A 37 5.02 -5.84 -17.01
C PHE A 37 6.24 -5.00 -16.60
N VAL A 38 7.18 -4.77 -17.53
CA VAL A 38 8.41 -4.00 -17.29
C VAL A 38 8.10 -2.54 -16.92
N ASP A 39 7.07 -1.94 -17.53
CA ASP A 39 6.67 -0.56 -17.23
C ASP A 39 6.06 -0.47 -15.83
N VAL A 40 5.27 -1.47 -15.43
CA VAL A 40 4.70 -1.55 -14.07
C VAL A 40 5.80 -1.80 -13.03
N LEU A 41 6.79 -2.62 -13.36
CA LEU A 41 7.95 -2.89 -12.49
C LEU A 41 8.78 -1.63 -12.27
N PHE A 42 9.10 -0.89 -13.34
CA PHE A 42 9.79 0.39 -13.22
C PHE A 42 8.97 1.40 -12.42
N LEU A 43 7.65 1.49 -12.67
CA LEU A 43 6.76 2.37 -11.90
C LEU A 43 6.75 2.03 -10.41
N TYR A 44 6.75 0.74 -10.07
CA TYR A 44 6.83 0.28 -8.68
C TYR A 44 8.11 0.75 -7.99
N PHE A 45 9.28 0.49 -8.60
CA PHE A 45 10.54 0.90 -7.97
C PHE A 45 10.70 2.41 -7.90
N ARG A 46 10.27 3.15 -8.94
CA ARG A 46 10.28 4.61 -8.95
C ARG A 46 9.42 5.21 -7.84
N THR A 47 8.19 4.72 -7.68
CA THR A 47 7.28 5.21 -6.63
C THR A 47 7.75 4.79 -5.24
N THR A 48 8.30 3.59 -5.08
CA THR A 48 8.88 3.11 -3.81
C THR A 48 10.10 3.95 -3.41
N PHE A 49 11.00 4.24 -4.35
CA PHE A 49 12.17 5.09 -4.11
C PHE A 49 11.75 6.48 -3.65
N ILE A 50 10.82 7.12 -4.36
CA ILE A 50 10.33 8.45 -4.01
C ILE A 50 9.64 8.45 -2.65
N ASN A 51 8.89 7.40 -2.31
CA ASN A 51 8.26 7.27 -1.01
C ASN A 51 9.27 7.05 0.14
N LEU A 52 10.44 6.48 -0.14
CA LEU A 52 11.51 6.37 0.84
C LEU A 52 12.25 7.70 1.03
N VAL A 53 12.48 8.46 -0.05
CA VAL A 53 13.24 9.71 0.00
C VAL A 53 12.41 10.90 0.50
N ILE A 54 11.14 10.99 0.10
CA ILE A 54 10.29 12.13 0.44
C ILE A 54 9.53 11.87 1.76
N PRO A 55 9.72 12.71 2.79
CA PRO A 55 9.01 12.59 4.06
C PRO A 55 7.51 12.91 3.93
N PHE A 56 6.76 12.71 5.02
CA PHE A 56 5.33 13.06 5.14
C PHE A 56 4.37 12.32 4.19
N LYS A 57 4.74 11.12 3.70
CA LYS A 57 3.90 10.30 2.80
C LYS A 57 3.51 11.00 1.48
N LEU A 58 4.21 12.06 1.08
CA LEU A 58 4.02 12.71 -0.23
C LEU A 58 4.30 11.75 -1.40
N GLY A 59 5.07 10.69 -1.15
CA GLY A 59 5.28 9.59 -2.10
C GLY A 59 3.99 8.91 -2.58
N GLU A 60 2.94 8.86 -1.75
CA GLU A 60 1.65 8.30 -2.16
C GLU A 60 0.90 9.22 -3.15
N ILE A 61 0.98 10.54 -2.95
CA ILE A 61 0.44 11.52 -3.91
C ILE A 61 1.18 11.41 -5.25
N TYR A 62 2.51 11.27 -5.17
CA TYR A 62 3.33 11.02 -6.35
C TYR A 62 2.90 9.73 -7.06
N ARG A 63 2.63 8.64 -6.31
CA ARG A 63 2.15 7.37 -6.87
C ARG A 63 0.82 7.52 -7.60
N VAL A 64 -0.13 8.27 -7.06
CA VAL A 64 -1.40 8.60 -7.76
C VAL A 64 -1.12 9.28 -9.10
N GLY A 65 -0.27 10.32 -9.11
CA GLY A 65 0.10 11.05 -10.32
C GLY A 65 0.84 10.18 -11.35
N ALA A 66 1.73 9.31 -10.89
CA ALA A 66 2.51 8.44 -11.75
C ALA A 66 1.65 7.32 -12.37
N VAL A 67 0.71 6.74 -11.61
CA VAL A 67 -0.28 5.81 -12.14
C VAL A 67 -1.21 6.51 -13.13
N PHE A 68 -1.68 7.73 -12.81
CA PHE A 68 -2.49 8.53 -13.72
C PHE A 68 -1.77 8.79 -15.05
N HIS A 69 -0.49 9.17 -15.01
CA HIS A 69 0.30 9.40 -16.23
C HIS A 69 0.41 8.14 -17.09
N MET A 70 0.47 6.96 -16.46
CA MET A 70 0.61 5.68 -17.14
C MET A 70 -0.73 5.14 -17.69
N THR A 71 -1.84 5.36 -16.99
CA THR A 71 -3.16 4.78 -17.34
C THR A 71 -4.09 5.78 -18.03
N GLY A 72 -3.85 7.08 -17.90
CA GLY A 72 -4.72 8.17 -18.35
C GLY A 72 -5.96 8.38 -17.46
N SER A 73 -6.09 7.64 -16.35
CA SER A 73 -7.29 7.64 -15.50
C SER A 73 -6.96 8.04 -14.06
N VAL A 74 -7.49 9.20 -13.64
CA VAL A 74 -7.36 9.67 -12.25
C VAL A 74 -8.03 8.69 -11.29
N LYS A 75 -9.16 8.10 -11.70
CA LYS A 75 -9.91 7.08 -10.95
C LYS A 75 -9.00 5.90 -10.61
N THR A 76 -8.24 5.43 -11.59
CA THR A 76 -7.30 4.31 -11.43
C THR A 76 -6.16 4.68 -10.50
N GLY A 77 -5.58 5.89 -10.66
CA GLY A 77 -4.54 6.40 -9.76
C GLY A 77 -4.98 6.42 -8.29
N VAL A 78 -6.10 7.08 -8.00
CA VAL A 78 -6.59 7.24 -6.62
C VAL A 78 -7.04 5.91 -6.01
N LEU A 79 -7.90 5.17 -6.70
CA LEU A 79 -8.45 3.92 -6.16
C LEU A 79 -7.37 2.85 -6.02
N SER A 80 -6.35 2.84 -6.87
CA SER A 80 -5.24 1.88 -6.72
C SER A 80 -4.49 2.07 -5.39
N VAL A 81 -4.22 3.31 -4.99
CA VAL A 81 -3.55 3.63 -3.74
C VAL A 81 -4.46 3.33 -2.55
N ILE A 82 -5.74 3.73 -2.60
CA ILE A 82 -6.69 3.46 -1.50
C ILE A 82 -6.84 1.96 -1.27
N MET A 83 -6.99 1.16 -2.33
CA MET A 83 -7.10 -0.30 -2.22
C MET A 83 -5.80 -0.91 -1.67
N ASP A 84 -4.65 -0.49 -2.20
CA ASP A 84 -3.34 -0.96 -1.70
C ASP A 84 -3.19 -0.67 -0.20
N ARG A 85 -3.50 0.55 0.26
CA ARG A 85 -3.45 0.94 1.67
C ARG A 85 -4.45 0.17 2.53
N PHE A 86 -5.66 -0.09 2.04
CA PHE A 86 -6.68 -0.85 2.77
C PHE A 86 -6.19 -2.26 3.10
N PHE A 87 -5.70 -3.00 2.10
CA PHE A 87 -5.22 -4.37 2.32
C PHE A 87 -3.91 -4.42 3.11
N ASP A 88 -2.99 -3.48 2.86
CA ASP A 88 -1.73 -3.35 3.61
C ASP A 88 -1.97 -3.16 5.11
N THR A 89 -2.86 -2.21 5.43
CA THR A 89 -3.22 -1.85 6.81
C THR A 89 -4.03 -2.97 7.46
N THR A 90 -4.89 -3.65 6.71
CA THR A 90 -5.66 -4.79 7.23
C THR A 90 -4.74 -5.92 7.67
N ALA A 91 -3.76 -6.30 6.84
CA ALA A 91 -2.79 -7.34 7.19
C ALA A 91 -1.90 -6.91 8.38
N LEU A 92 -1.47 -5.64 8.41
CA LEU A 92 -0.70 -5.10 9.54
C LEU A 92 -1.48 -5.20 10.86
N LEU A 93 -2.73 -4.72 10.87
CA LEU A 93 -3.56 -4.71 12.07
C LEU A 93 -3.97 -6.11 12.52
N ALA A 94 -4.14 -7.05 11.59
CA ALA A 94 -4.37 -8.45 11.92
C ALA A 94 -3.19 -9.07 12.70
N ILE A 95 -1.98 -8.54 12.54
CA ILE A 95 -0.79 -8.97 13.30
C ILE A 95 -0.66 -8.18 14.62
N ILE A 96 -0.78 -6.85 14.56
CA ILE A 96 -0.48 -5.97 15.70
C ILE A 96 -1.60 -5.95 16.75
N LEU A 97 -2.88 -5.87 16.35
CA LEU A 97 -3.97 -5.71 17.31
C LEU A 97 -4.09 -6.92 18.27
N PRO A 98 -4.07 -8.19 17.80
CA PRO A 98 -4.09 -9.31 18.72
C PRO A 98 -2.86 -9.30 19.65
N PHE A 99 -1.70 -8.90 19.13
CA PHE A 99 -0.48 -8.82 19.93
C PHE A 99 -0.62 -7.79 21.07
N GLU A 100 -1.12 -6.59 20.77
CA GLU A 100 -1.32 -5.53 21.77
C GLU A 100 -2.39 -5.89 22.80
N LEU A 101 -3.53 -6.43 22.34
CA LEU A 101 -4.67 -6.75 23.21
C LEU A 101 -4.40 -7.94 24.13
N PHE A 102 -3.83 -9.03 23.60
CA PHE A 102 -3.67 -10.27 24.36
C PHE A 102 -2.34 -10.36 25.13
N PHE A 103 -1.26 -9.72 24.66
CA PHE A 103 0.07 -9.87 25.28
C PHE A 103 0.55 -8.63 26.01
N MET A 104 0.27 -7.42 25.51
CA MET A 104 0.67 -6.18 26.18
C MET A 104 -0.39 -5.64 27.14
N GLY A 105 -1.66 -5.98 26.93
CA GLY A 105 -2.78 -5.45 27.71
C GLY A 105 -2.94 -3.93 27.58
N ARG A 106 -2.35 -3.33 26.54
CA ARG A 106 -2.38 -1.89 26.25
C ARG A 106 -2.56 -1.69 24.76
N LEU A 107 -3.55 -0.90 24.38
CA LEU A 107 -3.78 -0.53 22.99
C LEU A 107 -3.07 0.79 22.71
N ASN A 108 -2.13 0.78 21.76
CA ASN A 108 -1.50 2.02 21.34
C ASN A 108 -2.47 2.87 20.50
N VAL A 109 -2.35 4.19 20.64
CA VAL A 109 -3.21 5.15 19.91
C VAL A 109 -3.10 4.95 18.39
N PHE A 110 -1.92 4.59 17.90
CA PHE A 110 -1.66 4.51 16.48
C PHE A 110 -2.36 3.32 15.77
N PRO A 111 -2.18 2.04 16.19
CA PRO A 111 -2.98 0.93 15.65
C PRO A 111 -4.48 1.15 15.81
N ALA A 112 -4.93 1.76 16.92
CA ALA A 112 -6.33 2.11 17.13
C ALA A 112 -6.85 3.12 16.10
N MET A 113 -6.07 4.16 15.77
CA MET A 113 -6.40 5.14 14.75
C MET A 113 -6.48 4.49 13.36
N LEU A 114 -5.51 3.66 12.99
CA LEU A 114 -5.55 2.92 11.71
C LEU A 114 -6.77 2.00 11.62
N PHE A 115 -7.11 1.33 12.72
CA PHE A 115 -8.30 0.49 12.80
C PHE A 115 -9.59 1.30 12.60
N LEU A 116 -9.70 2.46 13.25
CA LEU A 116 -10.83 3.38 13.04
C LEU A 116 -10.90 3.84 11.58
N CYS A 117 -9.79 4.19 10.95
CA CYS A 117 -9.76 4.54 9.53
C CYS A 117 -10.25 3.39 8.64
N LEU A 118 -9.84 2.15 8.91
CA LEU A 118 -10.34 0.97 8.19
C LEU A 118 -11.86 0.80 8.37
N LEU A 119 -12.37 0.96 9.61
CA LEU A 119 -13.80 0.87 9.89
C LEU A 119 -14.59 1.94 9.14
N ILE A 120 -14.09 3.18 9.10
CA ILE A 120 -14.72 4.26 8.33
C ILE A 120 -14.74 3.92 6.84
N MET A 121 -13.62 3.46 6.27
CA MET A 121 -13.57 3.06 4.86
C MET A 121 -14.55 1.91 4.55
N LEU A 122 -14.61 0.91 5.42
CA LEU A 122 -15.54 -0.21 5.29
C LEU A 122 -16.99 0.25 5.39
N PHE A 123 -17.30 1.12 6.35
CA PHE A 123 -18.63 1.71 6.52
C PHE A 123 -19.05 2.48 5.27
N VAL A 124 -18.20 3.38 4.77
CA VAL A 124 -18.46 4.14 3.54
C VAL A 124 -18.71 3.19 2.37
N TYR A 125 -17.87 2.16 2.20
CA TYR A 125 -18.03 1.18 1.11
C TYR A 125 -19.34 0.38 1.20
N LEU A 126 -19.71 -0.11 2.39
CA LEU A 126 -20.92 -0.92 2.59
C LEU A 126 -22.19 -0.08 2.51
N SER A 127 -22.16 1.15 3.05
CA SER A 127 -23.31 2.05 3.05
C SER A 127 -23.54 2.74 1.71
N PHE A 128 -22.53 2.79 0.81
CA PHE A 128 -22.64 3.50 -0.46
C PHE A 128 -23.80 3.01 -1.33
N ALA A 129 -23.91 1.70 -1.59
CA ALA A 129 -24.93 1.18 -2.51
C ALA A 129 -26.38 1.41 -2.04
N PRO A 130 -26.74 1.17 -0.75
CA PRO A 130 -28.04 1.57 -0.22
C PRO A 130 -28.29 3.08 -0.29
N SER A 131 -27.30 3.89 0.11
CA SER A 131 -27.42 5.36 0.12
C SER A 131 -27.61 5.93 -1.28
N TYR A 132 -26.85 5.44 -2.27
CA TYR A 132 -26.99 5.83 -3.67
C TYR A 132 -28.41 5.56 -4.20
N ARG A 133 -28.93 4.34 -4.00
CA ARG A 133 -30.29 3.98 -4.46
C ARG A 133 -31.37 4.89 -3.85
N PHE A 134 -31.25 5.18 -2.55
CA PHE A 134 -32.19 6.07 -1.87
C PHE A 134 -32.11 7.50 -2.39
N MET A 135 -30.89 8.07 -2.45
CA MET A 135 -30.67 9.45 -2.88
C MET A 135 -31.07 9.66 -4.35
N ASN A 136 -30.69 8.75 -5.23
CA ASN A 136 -31.04 8.83 -6.66
C ASN A 136 -32.57 8.81 -6.84
N ARG A 137 -33.28 7.85 -6.21
CA ARG A 137 -34.75 7.80 -6.26
C ARG A 137 -35.40 9.07 -5.68
N TYR A 138 -34.91 9.55 -4.54
CA TYR A 138 -35.46 10.74 -3.90
C TYR A 138 -35.33 12.00 -4.78
N LEU A 139 -34.13 12.24 -5.34
CA LEU A 139 -33.84 13.40 -6.15
C LEU A 139 -34.64 13.41 -7.46
N VAL A 140 -34.68 12.28 -8.17
CA VAL A 140 -35.43 12.15 -9.43
C VAL A 140 -36.93 12.35 -9.24
N THR A 141 -37.51 11.85 -8.14
CA THR A 141 -38.96 11.95 -7.90
C THR A 141 -39.39 13.31 -7.32
N HIS A 142 -38.59 13.95 -6.47
CA HIS A 142 -39.06 15.09 -5.65
C HIS A 142 -38.43 16.44 -5.99
N LYS A 143 -37.38 16.51 -6.82
CA LYS A 143 -36.64 17.76 -7.05
C LYS A 143 -36.38 17.98 -8.55
N LYS A 144 -36.74 19.17 -9.05
CA LYS A 144 -36.46 19.63 -10.43
C LYS A 144 -35.55 20.87 -10.48
N SER A 145 -34.74 21.09 -9.45
CA SER A 145 -33.83 22.24 -9.40
C SER A 145 -32.49 21.93 -10.06
N GLU A 146 -31.81 22.96 -10.59
CA GLU A 146 -30.46 22.84 -11.15
C GLU A 146 -29.46 22.24 -10.13
N ARG A 147 -29.62 22.59 -8.84
CA ARG A 147 -28.83 22.01 -7.74
C ARG A 147 -29.05 20.50 -7.59
N ALA A 148 -30.30 20.02 -7.76
CA ALA A 148 -30.59 18.59 -7.71
C ALA A 148 -29.95 17.84 -8.89
N MET A 149 -29.94 18.45 -10.08
CA MET A 149 -29.25 17.90 -11.25
C MET A 149 -27.73 17.84 -11.04
N ALA A 150 -27.11 18.85 -10.43
CA ALA A 150 -25.70 18.83 -10.09
C ALA A 150 -25.35 17.71 -9.09
N VAL A 151 -26.19 17.49 -8.07
CA VAL A 151 -26.01 16.40 -7.10
C VAL A 151 -26.19 15.02 -7.77
N LEU A 152 -27.13 14.87 -8.70
CA LEU A 152 -27.30 13.65 -9.48
C LEU A 152 -26.05 13.35 -10.32
N ALA A 153 -25.51 14.33 -11.05
CA ALA A 153 -24.28 14.16 -11.81
C ALA A 153 -23.09 13.77 -10.93
N ALA A 154 -22.99 14.33 -9.72
CA ALA A 154 -21.96 13.94 -8.75
C ALA A 154 -22.17 12.50 -8.21
N LEU A 155 -23.42 12.10 -7.99
CA LEU A 155 -23.77 10.74 -7.57
C LEU A 155 -23.45 9.70 -8.65
N ASP A 156 -23.72 9.99 -9.91
CA ASP A 156 -23.36 9.13 -11.04
C ASP A 156 -21.84 8.95 -11.13
N GLY A 157 -21.09 10.05 -10.98
CA GLY A 157 -19.64 9.99 -10.88
C GLY A 157 -19.15 9.12 -9.71
N ALA A 158 -19.76 9.24 -8.54
CA ALA A 158 -19.42 8.41 -7.38
C ALA A 158 -19.76 6.92 -7.61
N ASP A 159 -20.87 6.63 -8.28
CA ASP A 159 -21.30 5.27 -8.62
C ASP A 159 -20.32 4.59 -9.59
N GLU A 160 -19.79 5.33 -10.57
CA GLU A 160 -18.71 4.84 -11.44
C GLU A 160 -17.46 4.44 -10.65
N TRP A 161 -17.06 5.26 -9.68
CA TRP A 161 -15.90 4.98 -8.82
C TRP A 161 -16.16 3.78 -7.91
N TYR A 162 -17.36 3.67 -7.36
CA TYR A 162 -17.77 2.52 -6.55
C TYR A 162 -17.75 1.22 -7.35
N HIS A 163 -18.31 1.21 -8.56
CA HIS A 163 -18.27 0.07 -9.44
C HIS A 163 -16.85 -0.31 -9.87
N PHE A 164 -15.97 0.67 -10.08
CA PHE A 164 -14.55 0.42 -10.32
C PHE A 164 -13.86 -0.22 -9.11
N ALA A 165 -14.05 0.33 -7.91
CA ALA A 165 -13.50 -0.25 -6.68
C ALA A 165 -14.00 -1.69 -6.45
N ARG A 166 -15.29 -1.95 -6.71
CA ARG A 166 -15.87 -3.29 -6.59
C ARG A 166 -15.24 -4.29 -7.57
N ARG A 167 -14.94 -3.86 -8.80
CA ARG A 167 -14.22 -4.70 -9.78
C ARG A 167 -12.80 -5.03 -9.32
N LEU A 168 -12.05 -4.03 -8.83
CA LEU A 168 -10.71 -4.24 -8.27
C LEU A 168 -10.66 -5.27 -7.14
N ILE A 169 -11.68 -5.27 -6.27
CA ILE A 169 -11.77 -6.18 -5.12
C ILE A 169 -12.26 -7.57 -5.57
N SER A 170 -13.16 -7.65 -6.55
CA SER A 170 -13.84 -8.89 -6.94
C SER A 170 -12.85 -9.91 -7.53
N GLY A 171 -12.76 -11.09 -6.90
CA GLY A 171 -11.94 -12.22 -7.37
C GLY A 171 -10.44 -12.13 -7.03
N ARG A 172 -9.91 -10.95 -6.70
CA ARG A 172 -8.47 -10.74 -6.41
C ARG A 172 -8.16 -10.43 -4.95
N SER A 173 -9.17 -10.07 -4.16
CA SER A 173 -8.98 -9.70 -2.75
C SER A 173 -8.22 -10.74 -1.91
N PRO A 174 -8.39 -12.07 -2.08
CA PRO A 174 -7.64 -13.04 -1.28
C PRO A 174 -6.15 -13.03 -1.64
N MET A 175 -5.81 -12.88 -2.92
CA MET A 175 -4.42 -12.84 -3.38
C MET A 175 -3.72 -11.57 -2.92
N ILE A 176 -4.40 -10.43 -2.99
CA ILE A 176 -3.90 -9.15 -2.50
C ILE A 176 -3.67 -9.19 -0.98
N LEU A 177 -4.61 -9.78 -0.24
CA LEU A 177 -4.50 -9.92 1.21
C LEU A 177 -3.36 -10.87 1.59
N LEU A 178 -3.25 -12.03 0.92
CA LEU A 178 -2.16 -12.97 1.12
C LEU A 178 -0.79 -12.35 0.85
N ALA A 179 -0.66 -11.61 -0.27
CA ALA A 179 0.56 -10.86 -0.57
C ALA A 179 0.89 -9.84 0.54
N SER A 180 -0.12 -9.21 1.13
CA SER A 180 0.08 -8.27 2.25
C SER A 180 0.61 -8.98 3.51
N PHE A 181 0.08 -10.15 3.85
CA PHE A 181 0.60 -10.97 4.97
C PHE A 181 2.02 -11.45 4.73
N ILE A 182 2.33 -11.94 3.53
CA ILE A 182 3.68 -12.35 3.15
C ILE A 182 4.63 -11.15 3.24
N GLY A 183 4.20 -9.98 2.75
CA GLY A 183 4.98 -8.75 2.82
C GLY A 183 5.37 -8.37 4.24
N TRP A 184 4.41 -8.35 5.17
CA TRP A 184 4.67 -8.03 6.58
C TRP A 184 5.51 -9.11 7.28
N GLY A 185 5.24 -10.40 7.03
CA GLY A 185 6.03 -11.49 7.59
C GLY A 185 7.49 -11.46 7.12
N ALA A 186 7.70 -11.19 5.83
CA ALA A 186 9.03 -11.02 5.26
C ALA A 186 9.74 -9.77 5.81
N GLU A 187 9.02 -8.65 5.97
CA GLU A 187 9.58 -7.43 6.56
C GLU A 187 10.00 -7.62 8.03
N PHE A 188 9.20 -8.34 8.82
CA PHE A 188 9.57 -8.74 10.17
C PHE A 188 10.86 -9.57 10.18
N MET A 189 10.97 -10.59 9.31
CA MET A 189 12.18 -11.41 9.23
C MET A 189 13.38 -10.62 8.71
N ALA A 190 13.21 -9.69 7.78
CA ALA A 190 14.27 -8.82 7.30
C ALA A 190 14.79 -7.94 8.44
N LEU A 191 13.90 -7.30 9.22
CA LEU A 191 14.28 -6.49 10.38
C LEU A 191 14.98 -7.32 11.46
N ARG A 192 14.51 -8.56 11.71
CA ARG A 192 15.15 -9.46 12.66
C ARG A 192 16.59 -9.81 12.27
N ASN A 193 16.84 -10.12 10.99
CA ASN A 193 18.19 -10.39 10.50
C ASN A 193 19.04 -9.11 10.48
N CYS A 194 18.45 -7.96 10.15
CA CYS A 194 19.09 -6.66 10.22
C CYS A 194 19.57 -6.33 11.65
N ALA A 195 18.73 -6.61 12.65
CA ALA A 195 19.07 -6.44 14.06
C ALA A 195 20.19 -7.39 14.51
N ALA A 196 20.19 -8.64 14.03
CA ALA A 196 21.24 -9.60 14.29
C ALA A 196 22.61 -9.14 13.74
N ILE A 197 22.64 -8.57 12.53
CA ILE A 197 23.85 -7.96 11.94
C ILE A 197 24.41 -6.84 12.83
N LEU A 198 23.53 -6.07 13.48
CA LEU A 198 23.90 -5.01 14.42
C LEU A 198 24.21 -5.54 15.84
N GLY A 199 24.15 -6.86 16.07
CA GLY A 199 24.42 -7.49 17.36
C GLY A 199 23.29 -7.34 18.38
N SER A 200 22.05 -7.07 17.93
CA SER A 200 20.87 -6.90 18.78
C SER A 200 19.84 -8.02 18.59
N LEU A 201 19.13 -8.38 19.66
CA LEU A 201 17.97 -9.25 19.57
C LEU A 201 16.75 -8.43 19.13
N PHE A 202 15.92 -9.02 18.28
CA PHE A 202 14.71 -8.36 17.77
C PHE A 202 13.51 -9.28 17.94
N ASN A 203 12.58 -8.81 18.75
CA ASN A 203 11.35 -9.50 19.09
C ASN A 203 10.13 -8.76 18.54
N ILE A 204 8.96 -9.36 18.71
CA ILE A 204 7.69 -8.75 18.29
C ILE A 204 7.39 -7.40 18.98
N GLN A 205 7.93 -7.19 20.19
CA GLN A 205 7.83 -5.90 20.89
C GLN A 205 8.65 -4.80 20.20
N ASP A 206 9.84 -5.14 19.70
CA ASP A 206 10.70 -4.23 18.94
C ASP A 206 10.09 -3.93 17.58
N PHE A 207 9.44 -4.93 16.96
CA PHE A 207 8.67 -4.72 15.74
C PHE A 207 7.51 -3.75 15.96
N ASN A 208 6.74 -3.90 17.05
CA ASN A 208 5.67 -2.97 17.37
C ASN A 208 6.21 -1.55 17.59
N SER A 209 7.35 -1.43 18.29
CA SER A 209 8.03 -0.15 18.52
C SER A 209 8.54 0.48 17.22
N TYR A 210 9.09 -0.34 16.31
CA TYR A 210 9.52 0.08 14.97
C TYR A 210 8.35 0.63 14.16
N ILE A 211 7.21 -0.08 14.11
CA ILE A 211 6.02 0.38 13.41
C ILE A 211 5.56 1.73 13.97
N ASN A 212 5.42 1.86 15.29
CA ASN A 212 5.07 3.14 15.90
C ASN A 212 6.07 4.26 15.56
N SER A 213 7.37 3.95 15.49
CA SER A 213 8.43 4.91 15.17
C SER A 213 8.35 5.45 13.73
N ILE A 214 8.02 4.61 12.74
CA ILE A 214 7.85 5.04 11.34
C ILE A 214 6.76 6.12 11.22
N PHE A 215 5.68 5.98 11.99
CA PHE A 215 4.53 6.87 11.88
C PHE A 215 4.61 8.10 12.78
N MET A 216 5.33 8.05 13.90
CA MET A 216 5.52 9.19 14.80
C MET A 216 6.84 9.95 14.60
N ALA A 217 7.57 9.67 13.51
CA ALA A 217 8.92 10.20 13.27
C ALA A 217 9.91 9.91 14.42
N GLY A 218 9.73 8.77 15.09
CA GLY A 218 10.67 8.27 16.09
C GLY A 218 11.91 7.69 15.41
N THR A 219 13.09 8.06 15.87
CA THR A 219 14.36 7.54 15.33
C THR A 219 14.83 6.36 16.17
N SER A 220 14.76 5.14 15.62
CA SER A 220 15.51 4.00 16.16
C SER A 220 16.76 3.78 15.32
N SER A 221 17.89 3.44 15.95
CA SER A 221 19.15 3.16 15.23
C SER A 221 18.96 2.04 14.20
N LEU A 222 18.20 0.99 14.56
CA LEU A 222 17.85 -0.11 13.66
C LEU A 222 17.00 0.38 12.48
N GLY A 223 15.96 1.18 12.75
CA GLY A 223 15.08 1.70 11.71
C GLY A 223 15.83 2.61 10.72
N ASN A 224 16.71 3.48 11.22
CA ASN A 224 17.54 4.34 10.37
C ASN A 224 18.49 3.53 9.49
N PHE A 225 19.13 2.50 10.05
CA PHE A 225 20.02 1.61 9.29
C PHE A 225 19.25 0.82 8.22
N TYR A 226 18.11 0.21 8.60
CA TYR A 226 17.24 -0.50 7.65
C TYR A 226 16.76 0.43 6.52
N HIS A 227 16.34 1.66 6.87
CA HIS A 227 15.89 2.65 5.91
C HIS A 227 17.01 3.05 4.94
N MET A 228 18.22 3.30 5.42
CA MET A 228 19.37 3.64 4.59
C MET A 228 19.69 2.51 3.59
N VAL A 229 19.74 1.27 4.06
CA VAL A 229 19.97 0.10 3.20
C VAL A 229 18.84 -0.05 2.18
N ALA A 230 17.58 0.14 2.60
CA ALA A 230 16.43 0.07 1.71
C ALA A 230 16.50 1.12 0.60
N VAL A 231 16.88 2.37 0.90
CA VAL A 231 17.07 3.43 -0.10
C VAL A 231 18.09 3.01 -1.15
N VAL A 232 19.24 2.49 -0.73
CA VAL A 232 20.31 2.05 -1.66
C VAL A 232 19.85 0.89 -2.53
N LEU A 233 19.28 -0.17 -1.95
CA LEU A 233 18.84 -1.35 -2.69
C LEU A 233 17.71 -1.01 -3.68
N ILE A 234 16.76 -0.17 -3.28
CA ILE A 234 15.67 0.26 -4.15
C ILE A 234 16.14 1.22 -5.23
N ALA A 235 17.12 2.09 -4.96
CA ALA A 235 17.75 2.93 -5.99
C ALA A 235 18.41 2.07 -7.08
N VAL A 236 19.18 1.05 -6.69
CA VAL A 236 19.82 0.11 -7.63
C VAL A 236 18.76 -0.62 -8.46
N ALA A 237 17.70 -1.16 -7.82
CA ALA A 237 16.62 -1.85 -8.52
C ALA A 237 15.83 -0.93 -9.47
N MET A 238 15.65 0.34 -9.10
CA MET A 238 15.04 1.36 -9.96
C MET A 238 15.89 1.61 -11.22
N ILE A 239 17.21 1.75 -11.09
CA ILE A 239 18.11 1.95 -12.24
C ILE A 239 18.09 0.72 -13.17
N LEU A 240 18.15 -0.49 -12.61
CA LEU A 240 18.11 -1.72 -13.40
C LEU A 240 16.77 -1.86 -14.15
N SER A 241 15.65 -1.58 -13.49
CA SER A 241 14.33 -1.62 -14.14
C SER A 241 14.15 -0.51 -15.19
N MET A 242 14.75 0.66 -15.01
CA MET A 242 14.80 1.73 -16.02
C MET A 242 15.53 1.28 -17.27
N ILE A 243 16.72 0.68 -17.13
CA ILE A 243 17.49 0.14 -18.26
C ILE A 243 16.67 -0.90 -19.01
N ALA A 244 16.05 -1.84 -18.29
CA ALA A 244 15.20 -2.86 -18.90
C ALA A 244 14.00 -2.26 -19.68
N ALA A 245 13.38 -1.20 -19.15
CA ALA A 245 12.31 -0.50 -19.84
C ALA A 245 12.80 0.19 -21.12
N LEU A 246 13.94 0.89 -21.05
CA LEU A 246 14.55 1.56 -22.21
C LEU A 246 14.92 0.59 -23.33
N VAL A 247 15.54 -0.54 -22.99
CA VAL A 247 15.89 -1.59 -23.96
C VAL A 247 14.63 -2.08 -24.70
N LYS A 248 13.55 -2.35 -23.96
CA LYS A 248 12.29 -2.80 -24.54
C LYS A 248 11.67 -1.78 -25.51
N HIS A 249 11.72 -0.49 -25.16
CA HIS A 249 11.17 0.58 -26.01
C HIS A 249 12.08 0.89 -27.20
N GLY A 250 13.40 0.71 -27.09
CA GLY A 250 14.35 0.86 -28.19
C GLY A 250 14.36 -0.31 -29.19
N THR A 251 13.77 -1.45 -28.84
CA THR A 251 13.59 -2.61 -29.73
C THR A 251 12.27 -2.62 -30.52
N LYS A 252 11.47 -1.54 -30.44
CA LYS A 252 10.24 -1.34 -31.22
C LYS A 252 10.44 -0.25 -32.26
#